data_AF-I4DR79-F1
#
_entry.id   AF-I4DR79-F1
#
_cell.length_a   1.000
_cell.length_b   1.000
_cell.length_c   1.000
_cell.angle_alpha   90.00
_cell.angle_beta   90.00
_cell.angle_gamma   90.00
#
_symmetry.space_group_name_H-M   'P 1'
#
loop_
_entity.id
_entity.type
_entity.pdbx_description
1 polymer ?
#
loop_
_entity_poly.entity_id
_entity_poly.type
_entity_poly.pdbx_seq_one_letter_code
_entity_poly.pdbx_strand_id
1 'polypeptide(L)'
;MLVTVVFVMAALAGLYLYGSRAHSYWRRRGVRHVRPLPFLGTYGSVYLMQRSTTQVATDAYWAFPDEKVVGQFWASKPQLLIRDPEIVKRVLTTDFACFYPRGLNPHKEVIEPLLRNLFFADGDLWRLLRQRMTPAFYERQAEGHVPTD
;
A
#
# COMPACT_ATOMS: atom_id res chain seq x y z
N MET A 1 23.37 -36.71 14.87
CA MET A 1 23.71 -35.81 13.74
C MET A 1 22.73 -35.93 12.57
N LEU A 2 22.39 -37.13 12.05
CA LEU A 2 21.42 -37.26 10.95
C LEU A 2 20.00 -36.77 11.34
N VAL A 3 19.49 -37.23 12.49
CA VAL A 3 18.16 -36.85 13.00
C VAL A 3 18.05 -35.33 13.20
N THR A 4 19.07 -34.70 13.78
CA THR A 4 19.11 -33.24 13.97
C THR A 4 19.12 -32.49 12.65
N VAL A 5 19.84 -32.97 11.62
CA VAL A 5 19.84 -32.36 10.28
C VAL A 5 18.45 -32.47 9.64
N VAL A 6 17.77 -33.61 9.76
CA VAL A 6 16.41 -33.79 9.20
C VAL A 6 15.42 -32.82 9.86
N PHE A 7 15.46 -32.66 11.19
CA PHE A 7 14.59 -31.71 11.89
C PHE A 7 14.86 -30.26 11.48
N VAL A 8 16.13 -29.86 11.32
CA VAL A 8 16.48 -28.51 10.85
C VAL A 8 15.99 -28.28 9.42
N MET A 9 16.18 -29.25 8.52
CA MET A 9 15.69 -29.17 7.14
C MET A 9 14.16 -29.08 7.08
N ALA A 10 13.45 -29.87 7.89
CA ALA A 10 12.00 -29.81 7.99
C ALA A 10 11.51 -28.46 8.53
N ALA A 11 12.19 -27.90 9.54
CA ALA A 11 11.88 -26.58 10.08
C ALA A 11 12.10 -25.47 9.04
N LEU A 12 13.22 -25.51 8.30
CA LEU A 12 13.51 -24.55 7.23
C LEU A 12 12.51 -24.64 6.07
N ALA A 13 12.12 -25.87 5.67
CA ALA A 13 11.10 -26.09 4.66
C ALA A 13 9.74 -25.56 5.12
N GLY A 14 9.33 -25.86 6.37
CA GLY A 14 8.11 -25.34 6.97
C GLY A 14 8.09 -23.82 7.02
N LEU A 15 9.22 -23.20 7.42
CA LEU A 15 9.38 -21.75 7.45
C LEU A 15 9.26 -21.15 6.04
N TYR A 16 9.90 -21.74 5.04
CA TYR A 16 9.82 -21.29 3.66
C TYR A 16 8.39 -21.37 3.11
N LEU A 17 7.69 -22.49 3.34
CA LEU A 17 6.31 -22.67 2.91
C LEU A 17 5.36 -21.67 3.60
N TYR A 18 5.55 -21.46 4.90
CA TYR A 18 4.77 -20.47 5.65
C TYR A 18 5.01 -19.05 5.12
N GLY A 19 6.26 -18.67 4.86
CA GLY A 19 6.63 -17.37 4.31
C GLY A 19 6.17 -17.13 2.88
N SER A 20 5.91 -18.19 2.11
CA SER A 20 5.51 -18.14 0.70
C SER A 20 4.01 -18.42 0.45
N ARG A 21 3.23 -18.71 1.50
CA ARG A 21 1.81 -19.09 1.40
C ARG A 21 0.94 -18.09 0.61
N ALA A 22 1.26 -16.80 0.71
CA ALA A 22 0.51 -15.73 0.05
C ALA A 22 0.84 -15.57 -1.44
N HIS A 23 1.98 -16.10 -1.92
CA HIS A 23 2.53 -15.81 -3.24
C HIS A 23 1.67 -16.34 -4.40
N SER A 24 0.76 -17.27 -4.13
CA SER A 24 -0.19 -17.80 -5.12
C SER A 24 -1.39 -16.89 -5.38
N TYR A 25 -1.60 -15.83 -4.58
CA TYR A 25 -2.79 -14.98 -4.63
C TYR A 25 -3.04 -14.35 -6.01
N TRP A 26 -2.04 -13.68 -6.58
CA TRP A 26 -2.14 -13.01 -7.88
C TRP A 26 -2.12 -13.99 -9.05
N ARG A 27 -1.30 -15.04 -8.95
CA ARG A 27 -1.24 -16.11 -9.94
C ARG A 27 -2.60 -16.76 -10.17
N ARG A 28 -3.33 -17.08 -9.09
CA ARG A 28 -4.69 -17.65 -9.17
C ARG A 28 -5.73 -16.71 -9.78
N ARG A 29 -5.45 -15.41 -9.84
CA ARG A 29 -6.32 -14.37 -10.40
C ARG A 29 -5.90 -13.94 -11.81
N GLY A 30 -4.89 -14.58 -12.39
CA GLY A 30 -4.36 -14.19 -13.71
C GLY A 30 -3.64 -12.84 -13.73
N VAL A 31 -3.25 -12.30 -12.58
CA VAL A 31 -2.57 -10.99 -12.49
C VAL A 31 -1.06 -11.20 -12.49
N ARG A 32 -0.37 -10.52 -13.41
CA ARG A 32 1.10 -10.43 -13.40
C ARG A 32 1.56 -9.74 -12.14
N HIS A 33 2.61 -10.25 -11.51
CA HIS A 33 3.10 -9.73 -10.25
C HIS A 33 4.61 -9.84 -10.15
N VAL A 34 5.21 -8.91 -9.40
CA VAL A 34 6.63 -8.99 -9.03
C VAL A 34 6.83 -10.21 -8.14
N ARG A 35 7.85 -11.02 -8.42
CA ARG A 35 8.17 -12.21 -7.62
C ARG A 35 8.48 -11.78 -6.17
N PRO A 36 7.66 -12.16 -5.18
CA PRO A 36 7.88 -11.78 -3.80
C PRO A 36 8.97 -12.64 -3.14
N LEU A 37 9.71 -12.03 -2.21
CA LEU A 37 10.57 -12.73 -1.26
C LEU A 37 9.71 -13.36 -0.16
N PRO A 38 10.05 -14.57 0.34
CA PRO A 38 9.38 -15.13 1.52
C PRO A 38 9.40 -14.13 2.68
N PHE A 39 8.28 -14.00 3.39
CA PHE A 39 8.05 -13.06 4.51
C PHE A 39 8.03 -11.57 4.14
N LEU A 40 8.99 -11.09 3.34
CA LEU A 40 9.18 -9.67 3.03
C LEU A 40 8.32 -9.19 1.84
N GLY A 41 7.81 -10.11 1.02
CA GLY A 41 7.03 -9.76 -0.15
C GLY A 41 7.89 -9.05 -1.22
N THR A 42 7.28 -8.11 -1.93
CA THR A 42 7.93 -7.31 -2.97
C THR A 42 8.85 -6.23 -2.39
N TYR A 43 8.58 -5.76 -1.18
CA TYR A 43 9.23 -4.58 -0.59
C TYR A 43 10.42 -4.90 0.34
N GLY A 44 11.11 -6.03 0.13
CA GLY A 44 12.25 -6.44 0.98
C GLY A 44 13.35 -5.38 1.11
N SER A 45 13.70 -4.69 0.02
CA SER A 45 14.68 -3.61 0.04
C SER A 45 14.23 -2.38 0.85
N VAL A 46 12.91 -2.18 1.03
CA VAL A 46 12.38 -1.10 1.87
C VAL A 46 12.56 -1.43 3.35
N TYR A 47 12.31 -2.68 3.75
CA TYR A 47 12.57 -3.12 5.12
C TYR A 47 14.07 -3.03 5.48
N LEU A 48 14.94 -3.21 4.50
CA LEU A 48 16.39 -3.05 4.65
C LEU A 48 16.86 -1.58 4.52
N MET A 49 15.95 -0.62 4.37
CA MET A 49 16.24 0.80 4.15
C MET A 49 17.16 1.11 2.95
N GLN A 50 17.24 0.19 1.99
CA GLN A 50 18.07 0.33 0.79
C GLN A 50 17.36 1.11 -0.31
N ARG A 51 16.03 1.07 -0.34
CA ARG A 51 15.19 1.73 -1.35
C ARG A 51 13.92 2.28 -0.72
N SER A 52 13.37 3.34 -1.31
CA SER A 52 12.05 3.84 -0.91
C SER A 52 10.91 3.00 -1.46
N THR A 53 9.73 3.10 -0.84
CA THR A 53 8.50 2.48 -1.34
C THR A 53 8.17 2.93 -2.76
N THR A 54 8.32 4.22 -3.05
CA THR A 54 8.08 4.82 -4.36
C THR A 54 9.02 4.25 -5.41
N GLN A 55 10.31 4.08 -5.10
CA GLN A 55 11.26 3.49 -6.05
C GLN A 55 10.87 2.06 -6.44
N VAL A 56 10.50 1.22 -5.47
CA VAL A 56 10.06 -0.16 -5.74
C VAL A 56 8.76 -0.19 -6.54
N ALA A 57 7.82 0.71 -6.25
CA ALA A 57 6.58 0.84 -7.00
C ALA A 57 6.81 1.31 -8.45
N THR A 58 7.71 2.29 -8.66
CA THR A 58 8.07 2.81 -9.98
C THR A 58 8.76 1.74 -10.83
N ASP A 59 9.68 0.97 -10.27
CA ASP A 59 10.30 -0.15 -11.01
C ASP A 59 9.26 -1.19 -11.43
N ALA A 60 8.35 -1.55 -10.51
CA ALA A 60 7.25 -2.47 -10.81
C ALA A 60 6.30 -1.90 -11.87
N TYR A 61 6.10 -0.58 -11.88
CA TYR A 61 5.35 0.10 -12.94
C TYR A 61 6.05 -0.12 -14.28
N TRP A 62 7.33 0.25 -14.42
CA TRP A 62 8.00 0.17 -15.72
C TRP A 62 8.31 -1.26 -16.20
N ALA A 63 8.40 -2.23 -15.30
CA ALA A 63 8.71 -3.63 -15.64
C ALA A 63 7.59 -4.38 -16.39
N PHE A 64 6.35 -3.88 -16.38
CA PHE A 64 5.19 -4.57 -16.97
C PHE A 64 4.37 -3.67 -17.92
N PRO A 65 4.98 -3.06 -18.96
CA PRO A 65 4.39 -1.99 -19.79
C PRO A 65 3.00 -2.30 -20.35
N ASP A 66 2.74 -3.56 -20.69
CA ASP A 66 1.50 -4.00 -21.33
C ASP A 66 0.38 -4.33 -20.33
N GLU A 67 0.67 -4.33 -19.03
CA GLU A 67 -0.28 -4.71 -17.99
C GLU A 67 -0.97 -3.48 -17.39
N LYS A 68 -2.31 -3.52 -17.33
CA LYS A 68 -3.13 -2.47 -16.72
C LYS A 68 -2.98 -2.40 -15.20
N VAL A 69 -2.66 -3.53 -14.57
CA VAL A 69 -2.46 -3.67 -13.13
C VAL A 69 -1.35 -4.66 -12.84
N VAL A 70 -0.59 -4.42 -11.78
CA VAL A 70 0.54 -5.27 -11.37
C VAL A 70 0.36 -5.66 -9.91
N GLY A 71 0.35 -6.96 -9.65
CA GLY A 71 0.32 -7.50 -8.30
C GLY A 71 1.65 -7.29 -7.58
N GLN A 72 1.56 -6.95 -6.31
CA GLN A 72 2.67 -6.83 -5.39
C GLN A 72 2.29 -7.44 -4.03
N PHE A 73 3.27 -7.56 -3.15
CA PHE A 73 3.04 -8.00 -1.77
C PHE A 73 3.76 -7.10 -0.79
N TRP A 74 3.02 -6.53 0.15
CA TRP A 74 3.58 -5.89 1.34
C TRP A 74 3.68 -6.94 2.45
N ALA A 75 4.87 -7.49 2.66
CA ALA A 75 5.05 -8.73 3.39
C ALA A 75 4.14 -9.85 2.81
N SER A 76 3.20 -10.37 3.61
CA SER A 76 2.21 -11.36 3.15
C SER A 76 0.91 -10.76 2.62
N LYS A 77 0.72 -9.43 2.68
CA LYS A 77 -0.51 -8.77 2.26
C LYS A 77 -0.46 -8.47 0.75
N PRO A 78 -1.42 -8.95 -0.07
CA PRO A 78 -1.47 -8.60 -1.48
C PRO A 78 -1.77 -7.11 -1.66
N GLN A 79 -1.03 -6.46 -2.56
CA GLN A 79 -1.24 -5.07 -3.00
C GLN A 79 -1.33 -5.03 -4.53
N LEU A 80 -2.10 -4.08 -5.06
CA LEU A 80 -2.30 -3.91 -6.49
C LEU A 80 -1.80 -2.54 -6.92
N LEU A 81 -0.80 -2.52 -7.80
CA LEU A 81 -0.36 -1.32 -8.48
C LEU A 81 -1.25 -1.10 -9.71
N ILE A 82 -1.93 0.04 -9.77
CA ILE A 82 -2.83 0.38 -10.87
C ILE A 82 -2.08 1.27 -11.87
N ARG A 83 -2.17 0.93 -13.15
CA ARG A 83 -1.52 1.68 -14.24
C ARG A 83 -2.50 2.34 -15.21
N ASP A 84 -3.65 1.69 -15.43
CA ASP A 84 -4.68 2.17 -16.35
C ASP A 84 -5.43 3.38 -15.75
N PRO A 85 -5.44 4.55 -16.42
CA PRO A 85 -6.11 5.75 -15.95
C PRO A 85 -7.62 5.59 -15.71
N GLU A 86 -8.30 4.74 -16.47
CA GLU A 86 -9.74 4.48 -16.28
C GLU A 86 -9.97 3.72 -14.98
N ILE A 87 -9.09 2.77 -14.63
CA ILE A 87 -9.15 2.08 -13.34
C ILE A 87 -8.86 3.05 -12.20
N VAL A 88 -7.84 3.91 -12.36
CA VAL A 88 -7.52 4.96 -11.37
C VAL A 88 -8.73 5.87 -11.14
N LYS A 89 -9.37 6.35 -12.22
CA LYS A 89 -10.57 7.18 -12.15
C LYS A 89 -11.69 6.47 -11.40
N ARG A 90 -11.96 5.19 -11.70
CA ARG A 90 -12.99 4.42 -10.98
C ARG A 90 -12.69 4.33 -9.49
N VAL A 91 -11.47 3.97 -9.11
CA VAL A 91 -11.06 3.84 -7.70
C VAL A 91 -11.14 5.17 -6.94
N LEU A 92 -10.69 6.26 -7.55
CA LEU A 92 -10.61 7.57 -6.89
C LEU A 92 -11.92 8.37 -6.91
N THR A 93 -12.84 8.06 -7.84
CA THR A 93 -14.07 8.84 -8.03
C THR A 93 -15.33 7.98 -7.99
N THR A 94 -15.56 7.14 -9.01
CA THR A 94 -16.80 6.40 -9.21
C THR A 94 -17.11 5.44 -8.05
N ASP A 95 -16.12 4.66 -7.65
CA ASP A 95 -16.25 3.59 -6.66
C ASP A 95 -15.55 3.97 -5.34
N PHE A 96 -15.32 5.26 -5.09
CA PHE A 96 -14.59 5.75 -3.91
C PHE A 96 -15.16 5.23 -2.58
N ALA A 97 -16.48 5.02 -2.50
CA ALA A 97 -17.13 4.46 -1.31
C ALA A 97 -16.66 3.02 -0.96
N CYS A 98 -16.08 2.28 -1.91
CA CYS A 98 -15.45 0.98 -1.66
C CYS A 98 -13.94 1.10 -1.35
N PHE A 99 -13.30 2.20 -1.75
CA PHE A 99 -11.85 2.41 -1.68
C PHE A 99 -11.43 3.57 -0.78
N TYR A 100 -12.32 4.10 0.05
CA TYR A 100 -12.05 5.23 0.94
C TYR A 100 -10.92 4.98 1.95
N PRO A 101 -10.65 3.75 2.48
CA PRO A 101 -9.56 3.55 3.41
C PRO A 101 -8.21 3.67 2.71
N ARG A 102 -7.31 4.49 3.22
CA ARG A 102 -5.97 4.67 2.64
C ARG A 102 -4.99 3.57 2.99
N GLY A 103 -5.28 2.81 4.05
CA GLY A 103 -4.43 1.69 4.50
C GLY A 103 -3.10 2.12 5.14
N LEU A 104 -2.95 3.41 5.48
CA LEU A 104 -1.78 3.96 6.16
C LEU A 104 -1.89 3.90 7.68
N ASN A 105 -3.10 3.71 8.22
CA ASN A 105 -3.32 3.62 9.64
C ASN A 105 -3.27 2.14 10.10
N PRO A 106 -2.33 1.75 10.98
CA PRO A 106 -2.18 0.37 11.42
C PRO A 106 -3.32 -0.11 12.31
N HIS A 107 -4.04 0.80 12.98
CA HIS A 107 -5.06 0.46 13.98
C HIS A 107 -6.37 1.22 13.73
N LYS A 108 -7.49 0.49 13.69
CA LYS A 108 -8.81 1.08 13.45
C LYS A 108 -9.38 1.81 14.67
N GLU A 109 -9.03 1.34 15.86
CA GLU A 109 -9.60 1.83 17.13
C GLU A 109 -8.68 2.84 17.82
N VAL A 110 -7.38 2.53 17.87
CA VAL A 110 -6.37 3.39 18.50
C VAL A 110 -5.56 4.11 17.43
N ILE A 111 -6.07 5.27 16.99
CA ILE A 111 -5.32 6.12 16.07
C ILE A 111 -4.28 6.88 16.87
N GLU A 112 -3.00 6.63 16.57
CA GLU A 112 -1.89 7.40 17.11
C GLU A 112 -2.12 8.90 16.92
N PRO A 113 -1.90 9.76 17.93
CA PRO A 113 -2.26 11.18 17.85
C PRO A 113 -1.71 11.90 16.62
N LEU A 114 -0.48 11.58 16.19
CA LEU A 114 0.16 12.18 15.01
C LEU A 114 -0.52 11.80 13.69
N LEU A 115 -1.22 10.66 13.67
CA LEU A 115 -1.99 10.18 12.52
C LEU A 115 -3.42 10.74 12.49
N ARG A 116 -3.84 11.55 13.46
CA ARG A 116 -5.15 12.21 13.49
C ARG A 116 -5.19 13.48 12.63
N ASN A 117 -4.76 13.38 11.38
CA ASN A 117 -4.78 14.48 10.42
C ASN A 117 -5.43 14.07 9.09
N LEU A 118 -5.66 15.05 8.22
CA LEU A 118 -6.40 14.86 6.97
C LEU A 118 -5.79 13.80 6.03
N PHE A 119 -4.49 13.50 6.13
CA PHE A 119 -3.78 12.54 5.28
C PHE A 119 -3.89 11.08 5.74
N PHE A 120 -4.09 10.84 7.03
CA PHE A 120 -4.12 9.49 7.61
C PHE A 120 -5.49 9.09 8.19
N ALA A 121 -6.36 10.06 8.45
CA ALA A 121 -7.74 9.77 8.84
C ALA A 121 -8.51 9.13 7.66
N ASP A 122 -9.43 8.23 7.99
CA ASP A 122 -10.38 7.60 7.06
C ASP A 122 -11.83 7.80 7.56
N GLY A 123 -12.82 7.53 6.71
CA GLY A 123 -14.23 7.52 7.08
C GLY A 123 -14.77 8.87 7.58
N ASP A 124 -15.59 8.83 8.63
CA ASP A 124 -16.25 10.02 9.18
C ASP A 124 -15.29 11.06 9.74
N LEU A 125 -14.19 10.63 10.36
CA LEU A 125 -13.17 11.54 10.87
C LEU A 125 -12.54 12.33 9.72
N TRP A 126 -12.20 11.66 8.62
CA TRP A 126 -11.69 12.33 7.42
C TRP A 126 -12.72 13.30 6.83
N ARG A 127 -14.00 12.88 6.74
CA ARG A 127 -15.08 13.74 6.23
C ARG A 127 -15.23 15.01 7.06
N LEU A 128 -15.20 14.90 8.38
CA LEU A 128 -15.28 16.02 9.31
C LEU A 128 -14.07 16.95 9.20
N LEU A 129 -12.85 16.40 9.20
CA LEU A 129 -11.62 17.18 9.04
C LEU A 129 -11.61 17.94 7.71
N ARG A 130 -12.02 17.28 6.62
CA ARG A 130 -12.12 17.90 5.30
C ARG A 130 -13.11 19.06 5.32
N GLN A 131 -14.33 18.85 5.83
CA GLN A 131 -15.35 19.91 5.91
C GLN A 131 -14.86 21.14 6.70
N ARG A 132 -14.08 20.94 7.77
CA ARG A 132 -13.53 22.04 8.57
C ARG A 132 -12.36 22.76 7.90
N MET A 133 -11.56 22.06 7.10
CA MET A 133 -10.38 22.64 6.45
C MET A 133 -10.69 23.29 5.10
N THR A 134 -11.66 22.77 4.34
CA THR A 134 -12.01 23.31 3.01
C THR A 134 -12.22 24.83 3.01
N PRO A 135 -12.88 25.46 4.02
CA PRO A 135 -13.06 26.90 4.05
C PRO A 135 -11.77 27.72 3.99
N ALA A 136 -10.69 27.23 4.61
CA ALA A 136 -9.41 27.92 4.65
C ALA A 136 -8.72 28.03 3.27
N PHE A 137 -9.15 27.20 2.32
CA PHE A 137 -8.60 27.17 0.96
C PHE A 137 -9.51 27.85 -0.07
N TYR A 138 -10.59 28.51 0.34
CA TYR A 138 -11.34 29.39 -0.57
C TYR A 138 -10.58 30.70 -0.79
N GLU A 139 -10.59 31.20 -2.02
CA GLU A 139 -9.85 32.38 -2.49
C GLU A 139 -9.99 33.59 -1.56
N ARG A 140 -11.21 33.89 -1.09
CA ARG A 140 -11.46 35.01 -0.17
C ARG A 140 -10.68 34.94 1.14
N GLN A 141 -10.41 33.74 1.65
CA GLN A 141 -9.64 33.55 2.87
C GLN A 141 -8.13 33.59 2.57
N ALA A 142 -7.73 33.08 1.41
CA ALA A 142 -6.33 33.09 0.96
C ALA A 142 -5.83 34.51 0.68
N GLU A 143 -6.63 35.36 0.03
CA GLU A 143 -6.31 36.76 -0.27
C GLU A 143 -6.08 37.58 1.00
N GLY A 144 -6.82 37.32 2.09
CA GLY A 144 -6.62 37.99 3.39
C GLY A 144 -5.31 37.64 4.10
N HIS A 145 -4.57 36.62 3.62
CA HIS A 145 -3.28 36.20 4.16
C HIS A 145 -2.10 36.52 3.24
N VAL A 146 -2.36 37.00 2.02
CA VAL A 146 -1.31 37.52 1.12
C VAL A 146 -1.03 38.97 1.53
N PRO A 147 0.21 39.33 1.90
CA PRO A 147 0.54 40.72 2.14
C PRO A 147 0.21 41.54 0.88
N THR A 148 -0.71 42.48 1.00
CA THR A 148 -0.91 43.50 -0.02
C THR A 148 0.15 44.57 0.20
N ASP A 149 1.12 44.65 -0.71
CA ASP A 149 2.04 45.78 -0.81
C ASP A 149 1.31 47.08 -1.17
#